data_AF-A0A6G0WVN9-F1
#
_entry.id   AF-A0A6G0WVN9-F1
#
_cell.length_a   1.000
_cell.length_b   1.000
_cell.length_c   1.000
_cell.angle_alpha   90.00
_cell.angle_beta   90.00
_cell.angle_gamma   90.00
#
_symmetry.space_group_name_H-M   'P 1'
#
loop_
_entity.id
_entity.type
_entity.pdbx_description
1 polymer ?
#
loop_
_entity_poly.entity_id
_entity_poly.type
_entity_poly.pdbx_seq_one_letter_code
_entity_poly.pdbx_strand_id
1 'polypeptide(L)' 'MVVYEFLTKLPASQAIGVSLAAGTAASFVLWGGLRYSGPDYGGAAPGEPKTTSAEWQAATRDYMAAQKMNPISGFRK' A
#
# COMPACT_ATOMS: atom_id res chain seq x y z
N MET A 1 -1.07 10.74 29.68
CA MET A 1 -2.49 10.92 30.06
C MET A 1 -3.10 12.20 29.46
N VAL A 2 -2.72 12.61 28.24
CA VAL A 2 -3.08 13.95 27.70
C VAL A 2 -4.24 13.88 26.69
N VAL A 3 -4.29 12.83 25.88
CA VAL A 3 -5.30 12.68 24.81
C VAL A 3 -6.68 12.38 25.38
N TYR A 4 -6.76 11.53 26.41
CA TYR A 4 -8.03 11.19 27.06
C TYR A 4 -8.68 12.43 27.71
N GLU A 5 -7.92 13.22 28.46
CA GLU A 5 -8.41 14.47 29.06
C GLU A 5 -8.78 15.56 28.04
N PHE A 6 -8.16 15.55 26.86
CA PHE A 6 -8.53 16.45 25.77
C PHE A 6 -9.84 16.02 25.11
N LEU A 7 -10.01 14.71 24.86
CA LEU A 7 -11.22 14.16 24.24
C LEU A 7 -12.46 14.32 25.12
N THR A 8 -12.33 14.25 26.45
CA THR A 8 -13.47 14.46 27.38
C THR A 8 -13.94 15.92 27.45
N LYS A 9 -13.14 16.88 26.95
CA LYS A 9 -13.48 18.30 26.88
C LYS A 9 -14.14 18.70 25.56
N LEU A 10 -14.23 17.78 24.59
CA LEU A 10 -14.84 18.03 23.29
C LEU A 10 -16.30 17.55 23.25
N PRO A 11 -17.17 18.20 22.45
CA PRO A 11 -18.47 17.65 22.09
C PRO A 11 -18.32 16.25 21.47
N ALA A 12 -19.22 15.33 21.82
CA ALA A 12 -19.11 13.92 21.44
C ALA A 12 -18.91 13.70 19.92
N SER A 13 -19.58 14.46 19.07
CA SER A 13 -19.44 14.38 17.61
C SER A 13 -18.03 14.76 17.13
N GLN A 14 -17.42 15.79 17.72
CA GLN A 14 -16.06 16.20 17.41
C GLN A 14 -15.04 15.21 17.96
N ALA A 15 -15.25 14.68 19.17
CA ALA A 15 -14.37 13.67 19.75
C ALA A 15 -14.31 12.39 18.89
N ILE A 16 -15.45 11.95 18.34
CA ILE A 16 -15.50 10.81 17.40
C ILE A 16 -14.69 11.11 16.13
N GLY A 17 -14.92 12.27 15.50
CA GLY A 17 -14.22 12.66 14.28
C GLY A 17 -12.70 12.74 14.47
N VAL A 18 -12.26 13.38 15.56
CA VAL A 18 -10.84 13.48 15.91
C VAL A 18 -10.24 12.10 16.17
N SER A 19 -10.95 11.22 16.86
CA SER A 19 -10.47 9.87 17.16
C SER A 19 -10.29 9.03 15.90
N LEU A 20 -11.24 9.10 14.95
CA LEU A 20 -11.14 8.40 13.66
C LEU A 20 -9.98 8.93 12.82
N ALA A 21 -9.85 10.25 12.71
CA ALA A 21 -8.77 10.87 11.96
C ALA A 21 -7.39 10.53 12.56
N ALA A 22 -7.25 10.64 13.89
CA ALA A 22 -6.02 10.32 14.60
C ALA A 22 -5.66 8.83 14.47
N GLY A 23 -6.62 7.93 14.64
CA GLY A 23 -6.40 6.49 14.49
C GLY A 23 -5.98 6.12 13.07
N THR A 24 -6.61 6.72 12.06
CA THR A 24 -6.27 6.50 10.65
C THR A 24 -4.86 7.02 10.35
N ALA A 25 -4.55 8.25 10.77
CA ALA A 25 -3.23 8.84 10.57
C ALA A 25 -2.13 8.00 11.25
N ALA A 26 -2.32 7.60 12.51
CA ALA A 26 -1.39 6.74 13.22
C ALA A 26 -1.18 5.39 12.51
N SER A 27 -2.26 4.81 11.98
CA SER A 27 -2.20 3.56 11.23
C SER A 27 -1.37 3.69 9.95
N PHE A 28 -1.52 4.78 9.19
CA PHE A 28 -0.71 5.03 7.99
C PHE A 28 0.76 5.30 8.31
N VAL A 29 1.05 6.01 9.40
CA VAL A 29 2.43 6.23 9.85
C VAL A 29 3.10 4.90 10.23
N LEU A 30 2.41 4.07 11.00
CA LEU A 30 2.91 2.75 11.39
C LEU A 30 3.10 1.84 10.18
N TRP A 31 2.11 1.79 9.28
CA TRP A 31 2.20 1.03 8.05
C TRP A 31 3.38 1.48 7.19
N GLY A 32 3.55 2.80 6.99
CA GLY A 32 4.68 3.35 6.22
C GLY A 32 6.02 3.00 6.85
N GLY A 33 6.14 3.14 8.17
CA GLY A 33 7.36 2.77 8.90
C GLY A 33 7.71 1.28 8.72
N LEU A 34 6.74 0.38 8.84
CA LEU A 34 6.94 -1.05 8.61
C LEU A 34 7.22 -1.36 7.13
N ARG A 35 6.57 -0.66 6.20
CA ARG A 35 6.72 -0.86 4.75
C ARG A 35 8.13 -0.53 4.27
N TYR A 36 8.78 0.49 4.85
CA TYR A 36 10.05 1.03 4.34
C TYR A 36 11.26 0.79 5.26
N SER A 37 11.11 0.08 6.39
CA SER A 37 12.23 -0.20 7.31
C SER A 37 13.03 -1.46 6.98
N GLY A 38 12.54 -2.30 6.06
CA GLY A 38 13.22 -3.52 5.63
C GLY A 38 14.31 -3.28 4.56
N PRO A 39 15.14 -4.31 4.28
CA PRO A 39 16.06 -4.27 3.16
C PRO A 39 15.34 -4.04 1.83
N ASP A 40 15.98 -3.30 0.93
CA ASP A 40 15.48 -3.15 -0.43
C ASP A 40 15.93 -4.34 -1.30
N TYR A 41 14.97 -4.99 -1.95
CA TYR A 41 15.23 -6.11 -2.87
C TYR A 41 15.08 -5.69 -4.35
N GLY A 42 14.93 -4.40 -4.64
CA GLY A 42 14.89 -3.86 -6.00
C GLY A 42 13.59 -4.14 -6.76
N GLY A 43 12.49 -4.35 -6.04
CA GLY A 43 11.14 -4.45 -6.60
C GLY A 43 10.55 -3.09 -6.98
N ALA A 44 9.22 -3.03 -7.16
CA ALA A 44 8.53 -1.77 -7.45
C ALA A 44 8.52 -0.78 -6.27
N ALA A 45 8.66 -1.29 -5.04
CA ALA A 45 8.88 -0.50 -3.83
C ALA A 45 9.87 -1.21 -2.90
N PRO A 46 10.52 -0.50 -1.94
CA PRO A 46 11.48 -1.09 -1.00
C PRO A 46 10.92 -2.35 -0.35
N GLY A 47 11.69 -3.40 -0.12
CA GLY A 47 11.21 -4.65 0.49
C GLY A 47 10.32 -5.54 -0.40
N GLU A 48 9.93 -5.11 -1.60
CA GLU A 48 9.32 -6.02 -2.58
C GLU A 48 10.37 -6.77 -3.39
N PRO A 49 10.08 -8.01 -3.82
CA PRO A 49 11.01 -8.79 -4.60
C PRO A 49 11.27 -8.14 -5.97
N LYS A 50 12.49 -8.30 -6.49
CA LYS A 50 12.91 -7.79 -7.82
C LYS A 50 11.94 -8.14 -8.96
N THR A 51 11.19 -9.23 -8.82
CA THR A 51 10.17 -9.66 -9.79
C THR A 51 8.96 -8.72 -9.91
N THR A 52 8.76 -7.79 -8.97
CA THR A 52 7.73 -6.74 -9.11
C THR A 52 8.24 -5.50 -9.84
N SER A 53 9.55 -5.37 -10.09
CA SER A 53 10.14 -4.22 -10.77
C SER A 53 9.57 -3.98 -12.17
N ALA A 54 9.61 -2.72 -12.62
CA ALA A 54 9.10 -2.34 -13.94
C ALA A 54 9.81 -3.08 -15.09
N GLU A 55 11.12 -3.29 -14.96
CA GLU A 55 11.92 -4.06 -15.92
C GLU A 55 11.46 -5.51 -15.99
N TRP A 56 11.27 -6.16 -14.84
CA TRP A 56 10.80 -7.54 -14.78
C TRP A 56 9.39 -7.69 -15.32
N GLN A 57 8.50 -6.74 -15.01
CA GLN A 57 7.15 -6.73 -15.54
C GLN A 57 7.14 -6.57 -17.06
N ALA A 58 8.00 -5.72 -17.62
CA ALA A 58 8.13 -5.56 -19.07
C ALA A 58 8.59 -6.86 -19.74
N ALA A 59 9.68 -7.45 -19.26
CA ALA A 59 10.19 -8.72 -19.76
C ALA A 59 9.15 -9.86 -19.65
N THR A 60 8.40 -9.89 -18.54
CA THR A 60 7.34 -10.88 -18.32
C THR A 60 6.20 -10.69 -19.33
N ARG A 61 5.78 -9.46 -19.63
CA ARG A 61 4.73 -9.20 -20.63
C ARG A 61 5.14 -9.67 -22.02
N ASP A 62 6.37 -9.40 -22.42
CA ASP A 62 6.88 -9.80 -23.73
C ASP A 62 6.96 -11.32 -23.84
N TYR A 63 7.42 -11.99 -22.77
CA TYR A 63 7.44 -13.44 -22.68
C TYR A 63 6.02 -14.04 -22.74
N MET A 64 5.06 -13.48 -21.99
CA MET A 64 3.66 -13.95 -22.00
C MET A 64 3.04 -13.85 -23.40
N ALA A 65 3.35 -12.78 -24.14
CA ALA A 65 2.89 -12.60 -25.51
C ALA A 65 3.53 -13.64 -26.45
N ALA A 66 4.85 -13.85 -26.36
CA ALA A 66 5.56 -14.85 -27.16
C ALA A 66 5.04 -16.28 -26.91
N GLN A 67 4.73 -16.60 -25.65
CA GLN A 67 4.20 -17.90 -25.23
C GLN A 67 2.69 -18.05 -25.43
N LYS A 68 1.99 -17.00 -25.89
CA LYS A 68 0.53 -16.99 -26.06
C LYS A 68 -0.22 -17.42 -24.78
N MET A 69 0.24 -16.96 -23.60
CA MET A 69 -0.27 -17.42 -22.30
C MET A 69 -1.72 -17.00 -22.02
N ASN A 70 -2.20 -15.93 -22.67
CA ASN A 70 -3.61 -15.55 -22.65
C ASN A 70 -4.14 -15.43 -24.09
N PRO A 71 -4.40 -16.57 -24.77
CA PRO A 71 -4.70 -16.57 -26.19
C PRO A 71 -6.13 -16.08 -26.48
N ILE A 72 -7.02 -16.09 -25.49
CA ILE A 72 -8.45 -15.81 -25.68
C ILE A 72 -8.77 -14.31 -25.50
N SER A 73 -8.05 -13.59 -24.66
CA SER A 73 -8.37 -12.19 -24.33
C SER A 73 -8.35 -11.23 -25.53
N GLY A 74 -7.63 -11.56 -26.60
CA GLY A 74 -7.62 -10.78 -27.84
C GLY A 74 -8.89 -10.91 -28.69
N PHE A 75 -9.71 -11.95 -28.46
CA PHE A 75 -10.93 -12.23 -29.23
C PHE A 75 -12.21 -11.64 -28.61
N ARG A 76 -12.14 -11.06 -27.41
CA ARG A 76 -13.26 -10.43 -26.69
C ARG A 76 -13.37 -8.91 -26.89
N LYS A 77 -12.69 -8.35 -27.89
CA LYS A 77 -12.80 -6.92 -28.24
C LYS A 77 -14.05 -6.63 -29.06
#